data_AF-A0A919T471-F1
#
_entry.id   AF-A0A919T471-F1
#
_cell.length_a   1.000
_cell.length_b   1.000
_cell.length_c   1.000
_cell.angle_alpha   90.00
_cell.angle_beta   90.00
_cell.angle_gamma   90.00
#
_symmetry.space_group_name_H-M   'P 1'
#
loop_
_entity.id
_entity.type
_entity.pdbx_description
1 polymer ?
#
loop_
_entity_poly.entity_id
_entity_poly.type
_entity_poly.pdbx_seq_one_letter_code
_entity_poly.pdbx_strand_id
1 'polypeptide(L)'
;MDLTQAMLAATDNPPPTSIDIDRLMTGERRRTHRLYAVTGTALAAVLVGGIVVAQQPAGHVEAPGAAHPPAVASEEPPSCGISTQMDDGLLSGKPPLRPVTESCFVGAGRLGDALTTVLSDQLPDTTITPPLPAEIAKLVAGDGYFTAFRVAGGDLEVRLRGSETTTAGFDAWRASRCLQATCRVEQHDGQPVLIRTSTGTVEVVALHADGTMVSALARGGLVEQQLVSIAVAPALTVYP
;
A
#
# COMPACT_ATOMS: atom_id res chain seq x y z
N MET A 1 -11.56 -26.02 -29.99
CA MET A 1 -10.58 -26.89 -30.68
C MET A 1 -10.86 -28.31 -30.25
N ASP A 2 -10.81 -29.26 -31.17
CA ASP A 2 -11.16 -30.66 -30.91
C ASP A 2 -9.95 -31.43 -30.36
N LEU A 3 -10.15 -32.17 -29.27
CA LEU A 3 -9.09 -32.93 -28.59
C LEU A 3 -8.43 -33.95 -29.53
N THR A 4 -9.23 -34.54 -30.42
CA THR A 4 -8.77 -35.49 -31.44
C THR A 4 -7.69 -34.89 -32.35
N GLN A 5 -7.85 -33.61 -32.70
CA GLN A 5 -6.95 -32.90 -33.60
C GLN A 5 -5.63 -32.51 -32.92
N ALA A 6 -5.65 -32.28 -31.59
CA ALA A 6 -4.45 -32.04 -30.79
C ALA A 6 -3.62 -33.32 -30.59
N MET A 7 -4.26 -34.49 -30.41
CA MET A 7 -3.54 -35.76 -30.24
C MET A 7 -2.87 -36.26 -31.53
N LEU A 8 -3.49 -36.05 -32.70
CA LEU A 8 -2.86 -36.34 -33.99
C LEU A 8 -1.57 -35.53 -34.19
N ALA A 9 -1.60 -34.22 -33.93
CA ALA A 9 -0.42 -33.36 -34.05
C ALA A 9 0.75 -33.73 -33.09
N ALA A 10 0.45 -34.39 -31.97
CA ALA A 10 1.45 -34.91 -31.04
C ALA A 10 2.08 -36.23 -31.52
N THR A 11 1.41 -36.98 -32.41
CA THR A 11 1.87 -38.30 -32.87
C THR A 11 2.88 -38.19 -34.02
N ASP A 12 2.78 -37.16 -34.86
CA ASP A 12 3.72 -36.88 -35.96
C ASP A 12 5.10 -36.36 -35.50
N ASN A 13 5.26 -36.06 -34.20
CA ASN A 13 6.54 -35.64 -33.62
C ASN A 13 7.13 -36.78 -32.78
N PRO A 14 8.09 -37.58 -33.32
CA PRO A 14 8.73 -38.62 -32.54
C PRO A 14 9.48 -38.00 -31.35
N PRO A 15 9.44 -38.63 -30.15
CA PRO A 15 10.02 -38.07 -28.96
C PRO A 15 11.55 -37.91 -29.10
N PRO A 16 12.13 -36.78 -28.66
CA PRO A 16 13.56 -36.54 -28.77
C PRO A 16 14.34 -37.57 -27.95
N THR A 17 15.35 -38.19 -28.57
CA THR A 17 16.17 -39.24 -27.94
C THR A 17 17.12 -38.74 -26.84
N SER A 18 17.18 -37.43 -26.61
CA SER A 18 17.80 -36.82 -25.45
C SER A 18 17.11 -35.49 -25.10
N ILE A 19 17.00 -35.20 -23.81
CA ILE A 19 16.49 -33.93 -23.29
C ILE A 19 17.66 -33.17 -22.65
N ASP A 20 18.17 -32.18 -23.39
CA ASP A 20 19.23 -31.29 -22.92
C ASP A 20 18.59 -30.11 -22.16
N ILE A 21 18.57 -30.20 -20.83
CA ILE A 21 17.90 -29.25 -19.94
C ILE A 21 18.60 -27.88 -19.96
N ASP A 22 19.93 -27.85 -20.10
CA ASP A 22 20.68 -26.59 -20.21
C ASP A 22 20.38 -25.88 -21.53
N ARG A 23 20.17 -26.64 -22.61
CA ARG A 23 19.72 -26.09 -23.90
C ARG A 23 18.27 -25.62 -23.90
N LEU A 24 17.39 -26.23 -23.09
CA LEU A 24 16.05 -25.67 -22.82
C LEU A 24 16.16 -24.33 -22.09
N MET A 25 16.86 -24.28 -20.95
CA MET A 25 16.98 -23.06 -20.14
C MET A 25 17.64 -21.90 -20.91
N THR A 26 18.66 -22.17 -21.73
CA THR A 26 19.31 -21.14 -22.55
C THR A 26 18.50 -20.75 -23.79
N GLY A 27 17.76 -21.68 -24.39
CA GLY A 27 16.86 -21.41 -25.52
C GLY A 27 15.68 -20.51 -25.14
N GLU A 28 15.07 -20.77 -23.99
CA GLU A 28 13.93 -20.01 -23.48
C GLU A 28 14.32 -18.56 -23.14
N ARG A 29 15.43 -18.38 -22.41
CA ARG A 29 16.00 -17.06 -22.06
C ARG A 29 16.23 -16.18 -23.29
N ARG A 30 16.64 -16.77 -24.42
CA ARG A 30 16.88 -16.06 -25.70
C ARG A 30 15.58 -15.62 -26.39
N ARG A 31 14.47 -16.32 -26.15
CA ARG A 31 13.14 -15.97 -26.67
C ARG A 31 12.51 -14.83 -25.87
N THR A 32 12.65 -14.85 -24.54
CA THR A 32 12.15 -13.78 -23.66
C THR A 32 12.86 -12.45 -23.92
N HIS A 33 14.18 -12.45 -24.08
CA HIS A 33 14.93 -11.22 -24.42
C HIS A 33 14.53 -10.61 -25.77
N ARG A 34 14.12 -11.42 -26.76
CA ARG A 34 13.60 -10.90 -28.04
C ARG A 34 12.21 -10.27 -27.92
N LEU A 35 11.36 -10.74 -27.00
CA LEU A 35 10.05 -10.13 -26.72
C LEU A 35 10.19 -8.76 -26.04
N TYR A 36 11.10 -8.63 -25.06
CA TYR A 36 11.36 -7.35 -24.39
C TYR A 36 12.09 -6.31 -25.28
N ALA A 37 12.83 -6.74 -26.30
CA ALA A 37 13.49 -5.82 -27.24
C ALA A 37 12.54 -5.10 -28.21
N VAL A 38 11.28 -5.55 -28.33
CA VAL A 38 10.29 -4.99 -29.29
C VAL A 38 9.36 -3.96 -28.62
N THR A 39 9.30 -3.90 -27.29
CA THR A 39 8.44 -3.01 -26.50
C THR A 39 9.20 -1.80 -25.93
N GLY A 40 10.18 -1.29 -26.69
CA GLY A 40 11.15 -0.27 -26.24
C GLY A 40 11.21 1.01 -27.08
N THR A 41 10.09 1.58 -27.52
CA THR A 41 10.05 2.94 -28.08
C THR A 41 8.74 3.67 -27.73
N ALA A 42 8.83 5.00 -27.57
CA ALA A 42 7.80 5.94 -27.10
C ALA A 42 7.46 5.80 -25.58
N LEU A 43 7.42 6.88 -24.78
CA LEU A 43 7.62 8.31 -25.09
C LEU A 43 8.13 9.05 -23.84
N ALA A 44 9.25 9.76 -23.94
CA ALA A 44 9.73 10.65 -22.89
C ALA A 44 9.25 12.09 -23.16
N ALA A 45 8.30 12.59 -22.38
CA ALA A 45 7.88 14.00 -22.41
C ALA A 45 7.28 14.43 -21.07
N VAL A 46 8.02 15.31 -20.39
CA VAL A 46 7.56 16.49 -19.63
C VAL A 46 6.10 16.51 -19.11
N LEU A 47 5.94 16.66 -17.80
CA LEU A 47 5.09 17.73 -17.24
C LEU A 47 5.61 18.19 -15.87
N VAL A 48 6.00 19.46 -15.79
CA VAL A 48 6.21 20.23 -14.57
C VAL A 48 4.92 21.00 -14.28
N GLY A 49 4.52 21.07 -13.02
CA GLY A 49 3.23 21.65 -12.59
C GLY A 49 2.11 20.61 -12.64
N GLY A 50 1.12 20.65 -11.75
CA GLY A 50 0.84 21.61 -10.70
C GLY A 50 -0.65 21.48 -10.37
N ILE A 51 -1.00 21.20 -9.12
CA ILE A 51 -2.40 20.94 -8.76
C ILE A 51 -3.14 22.29 -8.71
N VAL A 52 -3.91 22.56 -9.77
CA VAL A 52 -4.84 23.70 -9.82
C VAL A 52 -6.03 23.38 -8.92
N VAL A 53 -6.06 23.94 -7.72
CA VAL A 53 -7.29 24.02 -6.93
C VAL A 53 -8.15 25.15 -7.51
N ALA A 54 -9.29 24.80 -8.08
CA ALA A 54 -10.21 25.76 -8.66
C ALA A 54 -10.94 26.57 -7.57
N GLN A 55 -10.39 27.73 -7.21
CA GLN A 55 -11.10 28.70 -6.36
C GLN A 55 -12.24 29.35 -7.16
N GLN A 56 -13.49 29.12 -6.76
CA GLN A 56 -14.63 29.87 -7.28
C GLN A 56 -14.74 31.23 -6.55
N PRO A 57 -14.82 32.37 -7.27
CA PRO A 57 -14.87 33.68 -6.64
C PRO A 57 -16.30 34.10 -6.23
N ALA A 58 -16.43 34.41 -4.94
CA ALA A 58 -17.23 35.48 -4.31
C ALA A 58 -18.68 35.78 -4.76
N GLY A 59 -19.57 35.87 -3.76
CA GLY A 59 -20.33 37.12 -3.56
C GLY A 59 -21.77 36.99 -3.05
N HIS A 60 -22.03 37.50 -1.83
CA HIS A 60 -23.21 38.31 -1.50
C HIS A 60 -22.99 39.17 -0.23
N VAL A 61 -23.69 40.32 -0.16
CA VAL A 61 -23.48 41.47 0.75
C VAL A 61 -24.86 42.16 0.91
N GLU A 62 -25.29 42.78 2.03
CA GLU A 62 -24.67 43.18 3.32
C GLU A 62 -25.64 42.95 4.49
N ALA A 63 -25.16 42.96 5.75
CA ALA A 63 -25.83 43.68 6.87
C ALA A 63 -24.96 43.74 8.16
N PRO A 64 -24.99 44.83 8.95
CA PRO A 64 -24.18 44.98 10.16
C PRO A 64 -24.94 44.69 11.46
N GLY A 65 -24.34 43.96 12.40
CA GLY A 65 -24.85 43.88 13.78
C GLY A 65 -24.31 42.72 14.63
N ALA A 66 -24.17 42.98 15.93
CA ALA A 66 -23.80 42.06 17.01
C ALA A 66 -22.37 41.45 16.99
N ALA A 67 -21.53 41.95 17.90
CA ALA A 67 -20.26 41.33 18.25
C ALA A 67 -20.45 39.88 18.72
N HIS A 68 -19.80 38.94 18.02
CA HIS A 68 -19.75 37.54 18.44
C HIS A 68 -18.58 37.33 19.42
N PRO A 69 -18.71 36.40 20.39
CA PRO A 69 -17.57 35.94 21.19
C PRO A 69 -16.52 35.27 20.28
N PRO A 70 -15.25 35.15 20.72
CA PRO A 70 -14.19 34.60 19.89
C PRO A 70 -14.57 33.22 19.36
N ALA A 71 -14.51 33.06 18.05
CA ALA A 71 -14.74 31.78 17.40
C ALA A 71 -13.73 30.77 17.96
N VAL A 72 -14.24 29.69 18.56
CA VAL A 72 -13.46 28.47 18.78
C VAL A 72 -12.92 28.05 17.42
N ALA A 73 -11.61 27.83 17.31
CA ALA A 73 -11.01 27.39 16.06
C ALA A 73 -11.75 26.14 15.59
N SER A 74 -12.41 26.24 14.44
CA SER A 74 -13.00 25.07 13.82
C SER A 74 -11.85 24.23 13.30
N GLU A 75 -11.59 23.09 13.95
CA GLU A 75 -10.78 22.04 13.34
C GLU A 75 -11.44 21.69 12.01
N GLU A 76 -10.72 21.96 10.93
CA GLU A 76 -11.16 21.58 9.60
C GLU A 76 -11.16 20.04 9.54
N PRO A 77 -12.28 19.39 9.21
CA PRO A 77 -12.39 17.95 9.32
C PRO A 77 -11.38 17.26 8.39
N PRO A 78 -10.80 16.11 8.78
CA PRO A 78 -9.81 15.42 7.97
C PRO A 78 -10.38 15.11 6.58
N SER A 79 -9.71 15.63 5.56
CA SER A 79 -10.10 15.45 4.17
C SER A 79 -9.87 13.99 3.75
N CYS A 80 -10.87 13.42 3.07
CA CYS A 80 -10.79 12.06 2.55
C CYS A 80 -10.73 12.04 1.01
N GLY A 81 -9.55 11.70 0.49
CA GLY A 81 -9.32 11.54 -0.94
C GLY A 81 -9.64 10.13 -1.46
N ILE A 82 -9.57 9.96 -2.78
CA ILE A 82 -9.56 8.63 -3.43
C ILE A 82 -8.18 8.43 -4.05
N SER A 83 -7.44 7.40 -3.63
CA SER A 83 -6.10 7.13 -4.16
C SER A 83 -6.11 5.99 -5.18
N THR A 84 -5.61 6.29 -6.38
CA THR A 84 -5.33 5.30 -7.44
C THR A 84 -4.00 4.57 -7.22
N GLN A 85 -3.29 4.81 -6.11
CA GLN A 85 -2.04 4.12 -5.81
C GLN A 85 -2.31 2.62 -5.71
N MET A 86 -1.78 1.90 -6.69
CA MET A 86 -1.89 0.44 -6.71
C MET A 86 -1.05 -0.13 -5.58
N ASP A 87 -1.55 -1.19 -4.96
CA ASP A 87 -0.83 -1.86 -3.89
C ASP A 87 0.29 -2.69 -4.52
N ASP A 88 1.51 -2.15 -4.56
CA ASP A 88 2.76 -2.65 -5.20
C ASP A 88 3.26 -4.01 -4.66
N GLY A 89 2.39 -5.01 -4.62
CA GLY A 89 2.65 -6.34 -4.08
C GLY A 89 2.14 -6.58 -2.66
N LEU A 90 1.13 -5.86 -2.18
CA LEU A 90 0.31 -6.29 -1.02
C LEU A 90 -0.96 -7.01 -1.48
N LEU A 91 -1.65 -6.51 -2.53
CA LEU A 91 -2.82 -7.15 -3.14
C LEU A 91 -2.44 -8.41 -3.94
N SER A 92 -3.05 -9.58 -3.69
CA SER A 92 -2.84 -10.77 -4.54
C SER A 92 -3.87 -10.87 -5.68
N GLY A 93 -4.70 -9.83 -5.83
CA GLY A 93 -5.87 -9.81 -6.70
C GLY A 93 -7.09 -10.53 -6.10
N LYS A 94 -6.98 -11.03 -4.86
CA LYS A 94 -8.11 -11.58 -4.10
C LYS A 94 -8.82 -10.46 -3.34
N PRO A 95 -10.15 -10.52 -3.20
CA PRO A 95 -10.88 -9.63 -2.28
C PRO A 95 -10.40 -9.83 -0.83
N PRO A 96 -10.47 -8.80 0.02
CA PRO A 96 -10.21 -8.96 1.45
C PRO A 96 -11.26 -9.87 2.09
N LEU A 97 -10.87 -10.58 3.15
CA LEU A 97 -11.76 -11.40 3.98
C LEU A 97 -12.85 -10.57 4.67
N ARG A 98 -12.61 -9.26 4.83
CA ARG A 98 -13.54 -8.26 5.38
C ARG A 98 -13.39 -6.96 4.56
N PRO A 99 -14.43 -6.53 3.81
CA PRO A 99 -14.40 -5.27 3.08
C PRO A 99 -14.62 -4.07 4.02
N VAL A 100 -14.17 -2.88 3.61
CA VAL A 100 -14.30 -1.65 4.40
C VAL A 100 -15.60 -0.93 4.02
N THR A 101 -16.67 -1.16 4.77
CA THR A 101 -18.01 -0.69 4.38
C THR A 101 -18.32 0.73 4.85
N GLU A 102 -17.58 1.22 5.85
CA GLU A 102 -17.68 2.60 6.31
C GLU A 102 -17.38 3.67 5.24
N SER A 103 -17.95 4.86 5.44
CA SER A 103 -17.71 6.02 4.57
C SER A 103 -16.26 6.53 4.69
N CYS A 104 -15.75 7.13 3.60
CA CYS A 104 -14.41 7.69 3.52
C CYS A 104 -14.09 8.59 4.74
N PHE A 105 -14.93 9.60 5.00
CA PHE A 105 -14.73 10.59 6.07
C PHE A 105 -14.72 9.99 7.48
N VAL A 106 -15.60 9.01 7.78
CA VAL A 106 -15.66 8.38 9.10
C VAL A 106 -14.40 7.54 9.39
N GLY A 107 -13.92 6.80 8.38
CA GLY A 107 -12.68 6.02 8.52
C GLY A 107 -11.44 6.91 8.56
N ALA A 108 -11.40 7.96 7.73
CA ALA A 108 -10.32 8.96 7.75
C ALA A 108 -10.23 9.69 9.10
N GLY A 109 -11.36 10.05 9.72
CA GLY A 109 -11.38 10.62 11.07
C GLY A 109 -10.76 9.68 12.10
N ARG A 110 -11.30 8.47 12.22
CA ARG A 110 -10.80 7.46 13.17
C ARG A 110 -9.33 7.10 12.97
N LEU A 111 -8.90 6.98 11.71
CA LEU A 111 -7.51 6.69 11.36
C LEU A 111 -6.60 7.90 11.62
N GLY A 112 -7.08 9.12 11.41
CA GLY A 112 -6.37 10.35 11.75
C GLY A 112 -6.08 10.44 13.25
N ASP A 113 -7.08 10.19 14.10
CA ASP A 113 -6.92 10.17 15.57
C ASP A 113 -5.95 9.07 16.03
N ALA A 114 -6.08 7.87 15.45
CA ALA A 114 -5.24 6.72 15.76
C ALA A 114 -3.78 6.97 15.35
N LEU A 115 -3.52 7.47 14.14
CA LEU A 115 -2.19 7.84 13.68
C LEU A 115 -1.61 9.00 14.46
N THR A 116 -2.43 9.97 14.88
CA THR A 116 -1.98 11.10 15.70
C THR A 116 -1.44 10.59 17.04
N THR A 117 -2.14 9.66 17.68
CA THR A 117 -1.68 9.01 18.90
C THR A 117 -0.40 8.20 18.66
N VAL A 118 -0.44 7.26 17.71
CA VAL A 118 0.68 6.32 17.45
C VAL A 118 1.96 7.03 17.02
N LEU A 119 1.87 8.03 16.13
CA LEU A 119 3.06 8.72 15.64
C LEU A 119 3.61 9.70 16.68
N SER A 120 2.78 10.30 17.54
CA SER A 120 3.27 11.12 18.66
C SER A 120 4.04 10.28 19.69
N ASP A 121 3.55 9.07 19.99
CA ASP A 121 4.20 8.15 20.93
C ASP A 121 5.50 7.56 20.38
N GLN A 122 5.54 7.20 19.08
CA GLN A 122 6.70 6.53 18.48
C GLN A 122 7.76 7.50 17.93
N LEU A 123 7.37 8.73 17.59
CA LEU A 123 8.22 9.74 16.93
C LEU A 123 8.16 11.13 17.62
N PRO A 124 8.23 11.24 18.97
CA PRO A 124 7.89 12.47 19.71
C PRO A 124 8.72 13.70 19.33
N ASP A 125 10.00 13.51 18.97
CA ASP A 125 10.91 14.60 18.58
C ASP A 125 10.97 14.83 17.04
N THR A 126 10.09 14.20 16.27
CA THR A 126 10.13 14.24 14.79
C THR A 126 9.11 15.20 14.22
N THR A 127 9.56 16.15 13.40
CA THR A 127 8.65 16.95 12.56
C THR A 127 8.03 16.06 11.48
N ILE A 128 6.71 15.90 11.53
CA ILE A 128 5.91 15.17 10.54
C ILE A 128 5.33 16.18 9.53
N THR A 129 5.33 15.87 8.23
CA THR A 129 4.75 16.74 7.20
C THR A 129 3.99 15.94 6.13
N PRO A 130 2.69 16.20 5.87
CA PRO A 130 1.85 17.22 6.49
C PRO A 130 1.70 17.01 8.02
N PRO A 131 1.37 18.05 8.79
CA PRO A 131 1.08 17.90 10.21
C PRO A 131 -0.15 17.01 10.42
N LEU A 132 -0.27 16.46 11.62
CA LEU A 132 -1.40 15.65 12.04
C LEU A 132 -2.57 16.55 12.51
N PRO A 133 -3.85 16.17 12.27
CA PRO A 133 -4.28 15.00 11.49
C PRO A 133 -4.01 15.21 9.98
N ALA A 134 -3.46 14.17 9.34
CA ALA A 134 -3.06 14.25 7.94
C ALA A 134 -4.20 13.89 6.98
N GLU A 135 -4.05 14.29 5.71
CA GLU A 135 -4.92 13.84 4.63
C GLU A 135 -4.80 12.32 4.46
N ILE A 136 -5.96 11.65 4.39
CA ILE A 136 -6.07 10.21 4.25
C ILE A 136 -6.87 9.92 2.98
N ALA A 137 -6.42 8.94 2.20
CA ALA A 137 -7.14 8.51 1.01
C ALA A 137 -7.74 7.11 1.22
N LYS A 138 -8.99 6.91 0.82
CA LYS A 138 -9.53 5.55 0.63
C LYS A 138 -9.00 5.01 -0.70
N LEU A 139 -8.51 3.77 -0.69
CA LEU A 139 -7.98 3.10 -1.88
C LEU A 139 -9.13 2.85 -2.87
N VAL A 140 -8.88 3.00 -4.19
CA VAL A 140 -9.91 2.89 -5.25
C VAL A 140 -10.73 1.59 -5.22
N ALA A 141 -10.13 0.47 -4.77
CA ALA A 141 -10.85 -0.80 -4.63
C ALA A 141 -11.83 -0.86 -3.44
N GLY A 142 -11.77 0.12 -2.53
CA GLY A 142 -12.53 0.14 -1.28
C GLY A 142 -11.95 -0.73 -0.16
N ASP A 143 -10.82 -1.39 -0.40
CA ASP A 143 -10.23 -2.40 0.51
C ASP A 143 -9.46 -1.84 1.70
N GLY A 144 -9.25 -0.51 1.76
CA GLY A 144 -8.44 0.12 2.80
C GLY A 144 -8.18 1.61 2.62
N TYR A 145 -7.26 2.11 3.45
CA TYR A 145 -6.80 3.49 3.54
C TYR A 145 -5.29 3.59 3.32
N PHE A 146 -4.86 4.74 2.83
CA PHE A 146 -3.47 5.12 2.64
C PHE A 146 -3.23 6.55 3.11
N THR A 147 -2.08 6.80 3.73
CA THR A 147 -1.54 8.14 3.93
C THR A 147 0.00 8.09 3.90
N ALA A 148 0.64 9.23 3.70
CA ALA A 148 2.09 9.36 3.62
C ALA A 148 2.58 10.66 4.25
N PHE A 149 3.75 10.56 4.86
CA PHE A 149 4.38 11.62 5.63
C PHE A 149 5.84 11.74 5.25
N ARG A 150 6.38 12.96 5.30
CA ARG A 150 7.81 13.18 5.49
C ARG A 150 8.10 13.14 6.99
N VAL A 151 9.20 12.49 7.34
CA VAL A 151 9.74 12.36 8.69
C VAL A 151 11.23 12.72 8.67
N ALA A 152 11.87 12.82 9.83
CA ALA A 152 13.28 13.21 9.91
C ALA A 152 14.18 12.24 9.12
N GLY A 153 14.71 12.69 7.99
CA GLY A 153 15.61 11.92 7.13
C GLY A 153 14.97 10.94 6.14
N GLY A 154 13.65 10.97 5.94
CA GLY A 154 12.98 10.07 4.99
C GLY A 154 11.48 10.29 4.82
N ASP A 155 10.85 9.36 4.10
CA ASP A 155 9.38 9.27 3.95
C ASP A 155 8.84 8.06 4.74
N LEU A 156 7.62 8.18 5.28
CA LEU A 156 6.83 7.11 5.88
C LEU A 156 5.49 7.00 5.13
N GLU A 157 5.20 5.84 4.54
CA GLU A 157 3.88 5.47 4.04
C GLU A 157 3.20 4.54 5.05
N VAL A 158 1.92 4.76 5.34
CA VAL A 158 1.10 3.85 6.16
C VAL A 158 -0.15 3.44 5.39
N ARG A 159 -0.37 2.12 5.31
CA ARG A 159 -1.52 1.48 4.64
C ARG A 159 -2.25 0.59 5.62
N LEU A 160 -3.57 0.72 5.68
CA LEU A 160 -4.45 -0.13 6.48
C LEU A 160 -5.51 -0.73 5.57
N ARG A 161 -5.71 -2.04 5.63
CA ARG A 161 -6.65 -2.72 4.73
C ARG A 161 -7.19 -4.01 5.33
N GLY A 162 -8.31 -4.48 4.81
CA GLY A 162 -8.75 -5.85 5.05
C GLY A 162 -7.68 -6.85 4.56
N SER A 163 -7.34 -7.83 5.40
CA SER A 163 -6.44 -8.92 4.99
C SER A 163 -7.12 -9.85 4.00
N GLU A 164 -6.39 -10.33 3.00
CA GLU A 164 -6.80 -11.41 2.09
C GLU A 164 -6.58 -12.82 2.69
N THR A 165 -5.98 -12.90 3.88
CA THR A 165 -5.50 -14.15 4.46
C THR A 165 -5.73 -14.20 5.98
N THR A 166 -5.96 -15.40 6.50
CA THR A 166 -6.01 -15.64 7.95
C THR A 166 -4.59 -15.75 8.51
N THR A 167 -4.44 -15.73 9.84
CA THR A 167 -3.15 -15.99 10.50
C THR A 167 -2.51 -17.30 10.04
N ALA A 168 -3.30 -18.35 9.85
CA ALA A 168 -2.84 -19.65 9.33
C ALA A 168 -2.43 -19.61 7.84
N GLY A 169 -2.99 -18.68 7.05
CA GLY A 169 -2.60 -18.46 5.65
C GLY A 169 -1.48 -17.43 5.46
N PHE A 170 -0.99 -16.81 6.54
CA PHE A 170 0.02 -15.72 6.46
C PHE A 170 1.35 -16.21 5.89
N ASP A 171 1.84 -17.38 6.27
CA ASP A 171 3.10 -17.94 5.77
C ASP A 171 3.10 -18.16 4.24
N ALA A 172 1.95 -18.62 3.69
CA ALA A 172 1.76 -18.82 2.26
C ALA A 172 1.65 -17.48 1.51
N TRP A 173 0.93 -16.51 2.08
CA TRP A 173 0.88 -15.15 1.55
C TRP A 173 2.30 -14.53 1.52
N ARG A 174 3.05 -14.57 2.63
CA ARG A 174 4.44 -14.14 2.70
C ARG A 174 5.31 -14.77 1.63
N ALA A 175 5.23 -16.09 1.45
CA ALA A 175 6.06 -16.79 0.46
C ALA A 175 5.91 -16.20 -0.95
N SER A 176 4.71 -15.73 -1.31
CA SER A 176 4.48 -15.03 -2.59
C SER A 176 5.06 -13.60 -2.64
N ARG A 177 5.34 -12.96 -1.49
CA ARG A 177 5.82 -11.56 -1.37
C ARG A 177 7.32 -11.39 -1.25
N CYS A 178 8.04 -12.50 -1.05
CA CYS A 178 9.44 -12.51 -0.67
C CYS A 178 10.37 -13.04 -1.77
N LEU A 179 9.89 -13.09 -3.02
CA LEU A 179 10.63 -13.63 -4.16
C LEU A 179 11.82 -12.76 -4.62
N GLN A 180 11.87 -11.48 -4.22
CA GLN A 180 12.88 -10.51 -4.68
C GLN A 180 13.43 -9.60 -3.56
N ALA A 181 13.11 -9.87 -2.29
CA ALA A 181 13.50 -9.03 -1.16
C ALA A 181 13.94 -9.89 0.02
N THR A 182 14.78 -9.35 0.90
CA THR A 182 15.10 -10.00 2.17
C THR A 182 13.89 -9.91 3.07
N CYS A 183 13.28 -11.05 3.38
CA CYS A 183 12.15 -11.13 4.30
C CYS A 183 12.51 -11.91 5.56
N ARG A 184 11.98 -11.46 6.69
CA ARG A 184 11.91 -12.26 7.93
C ARG A 184 10.52 -12.12 8.55
N VAL A 185 10.12 -13.12 9.35
CA VAL A 185 8.89 -13.05 10.15
C VAL A 185 9.24 -13.10 11.62
N GLU A 186 8.54 -12.25 12.36
CA GLU A 186 8.57 -12.17 13.80
C GLU A 186 7.15 -12.34 14.36
N GLN A 187 7.07 -12.52 15.67
CA GLN A 187 5.82 -12.52 16.43
C GLN A 187 5.92 -11.37 17.43
N HIS A 188 5.01 -10.42 17.36
CA HIS A 188 4.88 -9.31 18.31
C HIS A 188 3.47 -9.40 18.90
N ASP A 189 3.38 -9.63 20.21
CA ASP A 189 2.12 -9.83 20.95
C ASP A 189 1.13 -10.84 20.32
N GLY A 190 1.67 -11.88 19.68
CA GLY A 190 0.90 -12.92 18.99
C GLY A 190 0.41 -12.55 17.58
N GLN A 191 0.76 -11.36 17.08
CA GLN A 191 0.58 -10.96 15.69
C GLN A 191 1.80 -11.38 14.86
N PRO A 192 1.61 -12.06 13.71
CA PRO A 192 2.71 -12.29 12.78
C PRO A 192 3.06 -10.98 12.06
N VAL A 193 4.35 -10.62 12.13
CA VAL A 193 4.91 -9.43 11.50
C VAL A 193 5.88 -9.86 10.41
N LEU A 194 5.65 -9.42 9.17
CA LEU A 194 6.58 -9.57 8.06
C LEU A 194 7.43 -8.31 7.95
N ILE A 195 8.75 -8.45 8.10
CA ILE A 195 9.71 -7.39 7.82
C ILE A 195 10.35 -7.68 6.47
N ARG A 196 10.25 -6.73 5.54
CA ARG A 196 10.75 -6.80 4.17
C ARG A 196 11.73 -5.65 3.91
N THR A 197 12.98 -6.00 3.66
CA THR A 197 14.06 -5.03 3.40
C THR A 197 14.49 -5.11 1.94
N SER A 198 14.61 -3.94 1.29
CA SER A 198 15.21 -3.80 -0.03
C SER A 198 16.07 -2.53 -0.10
N THR A 199 16.75 -2.29 -1.23
CA THR A 199 17.72 -1.19 -1.35
C THR A 199 17.07 0.17 -1.06
N GLY A 200 17.41 0.76 0.09
CA GLY A 200 16.90 2.07 0.52
C GLY A 200 15.50 2.07 1.15
N THR A 201 14.85 0.90 1.33
CA THR A 201 13.51 0.83 1.93
C THR A 201 13.36 -0.32 2.93
N VAL A 202 12.57 -0.06 3.98
CA VAL A 202 12.12 -1.06 4.95
C VAL A 202 10.61 -1.00 5.00
N GLU A 203 9.95 -2.13 4.80
CA GLU A 203 8.51 -2.27 4.95
C GLU A 203 8.22 -3.30 6.05
N VAL A 204 7.30 -2.97 6.94
CA VAL A 204 6.82 -3.86 7.98
C VAL A 204 5.32 -4.04 7.82
N VAL A 205 4.88 -5.30 7.69
CA VAL A 205 3.47 -5.67 7.52
C VAL A 205 3.02 -6.54 8.69
N ALA A 206 2.13 -6.02 9.53
CA ALA A 206 1.49 -6.74 10.62
C ALA A 206 0.10 -7.24 10.20
N LEU A 207 -0.25 -8.47 10.59
CA LEU A 207 -1.63 -8.98 10.51
C LEU A 207 -2.23 -9.03 11.92
N HIS A 208 -3.17 -8.12 12.17
CA HIS A 208 -3.90 -8.01 13.42
C HIS A 208 -4.96 -9.11 13.56
N ALA A 209 -5.34 -9.42 14.80
CA ALA A 209 -6.26 -10.51 15.13
C ALA A 209 -7.71 -10.29 14.63
N ASP A 210 -8.08 -9.03 14.36
CA ASP A 210 -9.35 -8.63 13.75
C ASP A 210 -9.39 -8.87 12.22
N GLY A 211 -8.26 -9.23 11.62
CA GLY A 211 -8.09 -9.36 10.17
C GLY A 211 -7.64 -8.09 9.46
N THR A 212 -7.27 -7.02 10.18
CA THR A 212 -6.62 -5.85 9.59
C THR A 212 -5.18 -6.19 9.23
N MET A 213 -4.76 -5.79 8.02
CA MET A 213 -3.36 -5.78 7.62
C MET A 213 -2.87 -4.34 7.58
N VAL A 214 -1.84 -4.04 8.38
CA VAL A 214 -1.18 -2.73 8.43
C VAL A 214 0.20 -2.86 7.79
N SER A 215 0.50 -2.05 6.79
CA SER A 215 1.85 -1.90 6.24
C SER A 215 2.40 -0.51 6.56
N ALA A 216 3.58 -0.47 7.19
CA ALA A 216 4.36 0.74 7.43
C ALA A 216 5.67 0.65 6.62
N LEU A 217 5.85 1.53 5.64
CA LEU A 217 7.00 1.56 4.74
C LEU A 217 7.80 2.84 4.93
N ALA A 218 9.09 2.72 5.25
CA ALA A 218 10.02 3.84 5.26
C ALA A 218 10.93 3.87 4.03
N ARG A 219 11.21 5.09 3.56
CA ARG A 219 12.32 5.40 2.65
C ARG A 219 13.34 6.26 3.39
N GLY A 220 14.19 5.62 4.19
CA GLY A 220 15.11 6.29 5.12
C GLY A 220 14.43 6.85 6.36
N GLY A 221 15.19 7.58 7.18
CA GLY A 221 14.73 8.31 8.37
C GLY A 221 14.38 7.44 9.59
N LEU A 222 13.52 6.44 9.42
CA LEU A 222 13.05 5.58 10.50
C LEU A 222 13.86 4.30 10.65
N VAL A 223 14.02 3.84 11.89
CA VAL A 223 14.55 2.50 12.16
C VAL A 223 13.44 1.46 12.15
N GLU A 224 13.81 0.23 11.80
CA GLU A 224 12.91 -0.92 11.69
C GLU A 224 12.01 -1.13 12.92
N GLN A 225 12.55 -0.95 14.13
CA GLN A 225 11.77 -1.10 15.38
C GLN A 225 10.64 -0.07 15.51
N GLN A 226 10.81 1.15 14.98
CA GLN A 226 9.74 2.16 14.94
C GLN A 226 8.64 1.71 13.98
N LEU A 227 9.00 1.16 12.81
CA LEU A 227 8.04 0.62 11.85
C LEU A 227 7.27 -0.59 12.39
N VAL A 228 7.94 -1.49 13.12
CA VAL A 228 7.27 -2.58 13.84
C VAL A 228 6.26 -2.02 14.83
N SER A 229 6.68 -1.07 15.69
CA SER A 229 5.81 -0.50 16.72
C SER A 229 4.62 0.27 16.13
N ILE A 230 4.80 0.95 14.99
CA ILE A 230 3.70 1.55 14.22
C ILE A 230 2.78 0.46 13.64
N ALA A 231 3.32 -0.55 12.95
CA ALA A 231 2.51 -1.56 12.27
C ALA A 231 1.67 -2.42 13.22
N VAL A 232 2.17 -2.76 14.41
CA VAL A 232 1.44 -3.57 15.42
C VAL A 232 0.54 -2.72 16.33
N ALA A 233 0.52 -1.39 16.18
CA ALA A 233 -0.21 -0.52 17.09
C ALA A 233 -1.72 -0.83 17.10
N PRO A 234 -2.33 -1.17 18.25
CA PRO A 234 -3.70 -1.71 18.32
C PRO A 234 -4.79 -0.70 17.93
N ALA A 235 -4.46 0.59 17.83
CA ALA A 235 -5.35 1.62 17.33
C ALA A 235 -5.47 1.61 15.80
N LEU A 236 -4.49 1.05 15.07
CA LEU A 236 -4.47 0.99 13.61
C LEU A 236 -5.25 -0.23 13.10
N THR A 237 -6.57 -0.15 13.21
CA THR A 237 -7.50 -1.17 12.73
C THR A 237 -8.44 -0.62 11.65
N VAL A 238 -8.92 -1.50 10.79
CA VAL A 238 -9.93 -1.21 9.77
C VAL A 238 -11.28 -1.67 10.29
N TYR A 239 -12.17 -0.73 10.51
CA TYR A 239 -13.50 -1.01 11.04
C TYR A 239 -14.44 -1.49 9.92
N PRO A 240 -15.40 -2.39 10.23
CA PRO A 240 -16.45 -2.77 9.29
C PRO A 240 -17.31 -1.56 8.87
#